data_AF-F4CXJ6-F1
#
_entry.id   AF-F4CXJ6-F1
#
_cell.length_a   1.000
_cell.length_b   1.000
_cell.length_c   1.000
_cell.angle_alpha   90.00
_cell.angle_beta   90.00
_cell.angle_gamma   90.00
#
_symmetry.space_group_name_H-M   'P 1'
#
loop_
_entity.id
_entity.type
_entity.pdbx_description
1 polymer ?
#
loop_
_entity_poly.entity_id
_entity_poly.type
_entity_poly.pdbx_seq_one_letter_code
_entity_poly.pdbx_strand_id
1 'polypeptide(L)'
;MSRVPVAPLVKFLVFALVTALATTVLALTIANAQGGDRTAYSARFTDASGLLPGDDVRIAGVVVGSVDDVKIVDRRFAQVDFSVDSAQKLPGSVTAAVLYKNLIGQRFLSLAQGQGGNPVPLPPGGEIPVDRTTPPLDLTTLFNGFKPLFAALDPDQVNTLSMEIVEVLQGQGGTVESLLASTASLTNTIADRDQVIGQVIDNLDTVLQTISDHDDQLNDLLVSLRRLVSGLAEDRRPIGDAISSLGDLTTTTAGLLEEGRPALKQDIASLGNLTDQLNQGEPTIEHFLQFAPTKLNTLSRASSYGSWFQFYLCGFSGSVGVGGLVPAQELPVFTSDAPRCGADPGGSGGQDPPLLPAPSNLPLPTGVPALPVPSNLPLVGGGS
;
A
#
# COMPACT_ATOMS: atom_id res chain seq x y z
N MET A 1 -28.26 12.81 -66.30
CA MET A 1 -26.94 12.37 -65.80
C MET A 1 -26.56 13.26 -64.62
N SER A 2 -26.82 12.79 -63.39
CA SER A 2 -26.54 13.51 -62.15
C SER A 2 -25.03 13.58 -61.93
N ARG A 3 -24.46 14.79 -61.95
CA ARG A 3 -23.05 15.02 -61.59
C ARG A 3 -22.90 14.81 -60.09
N VAL A 4 -22.39 13.65 -59.69
CA VAL A 4 -22.04 13.38 -58.30
C VAL A 4 -21.00 14.42 -57.86
N PRO A 5 -21.20 15.12 -56.74
CA PRO A 5 -20.24 16.11 -56.28
C PRO A 5 -18.97 15.38 -55.83
N VAL A 6 -17.89 15.54 -56.62
CA VAL A 6 -16.61 14.84 -56.41
C VAL A 6 -15.96 15.21 -55.08
N ALA A 7 -16.10 16.47 -54.64
CA ALA A 7 -15.49 16.98 -53.42
C ALA A 7 -15.94 16.26 -52.11
N PRO A 8 -17.25 16.08 -51.83
CA PRO A 8 -17.68 15.33 -50.64
C PRO A 8 -17.32 13.84 -50.71
N LEU A 9 -17.29 13.24 -51.91
CA LEU A 9 -16.88 11.84 -52.07
C LEU A 9 -15.40 11.63 -51.73
N VAL A 10 -14.52 12.54 -52.15
CA VAL A 10 -13.09 12.52 -51.79
C VAL A 10 -12.92 12.73 -50.28
N LYS A 11 -13.62 13.69 -49.67
CA LYS A 11 -13.53 13.94 -48.21
C LYS A 11 -13.99 12.72 -47.39
N PHE A 12 -15.07 12.06 -47.81
CA PHE A 12 -15.56 10.85 -47.17
C PHE A 12 -14.55 9.70 -47.28
N LEU A 13 -13.96 9.49 -48.47
CA LEU A 13 -12.96 8.44 -48.66
C LEU A 13 -11.70 8.68 -47.82
N VAL A 14 -11.23 9.93 -47.74
CA VAL A 14 -10.09 10.29 -46.88
C VAL A 14 -10.43 10.05 -45.41
N PHE A 15 -11.60 10.48 -44.95
CA PHE A 15 -12.05 10.23 -43.58
C PHE A 15 -12.13 8.73 -43.28
N ALA A 16 -12.77 7.94 -44.15
CA ALA A 16 -12.89 6.49 -43.99
C ALA A 16 -11.52 5.80 -43.95
N LEU A 17 -10.57 6.22 -44.79
CA LEU A 17 -9.22 5.68 -44.80
C LEU A 17 -8.46 6.02 -43.52
N VAL A 18 -8.54 7.27 -43.05
CA VAL A 18 -7.90 7.70 -41.80
C VAL A 18 -8.50 6.97 -40.60
N THR A 19 -9.83 6.84 -40.53
CA THR A 19 -10.49 6.10 -39.46
C THR A 19 -10.11 4.62 -39.50
N ALA A 20 -10.12 3.97 -40.66
CA ALA A 20 -9.72 2.56 -40.78
C ALA A 20 -8.26 2.35 -40.35
N LEU A 21 -7.36 3.25 -40.72
CA LEU A 21 -5.95 3.17 -40.36
C LEU A 21 -5.75 3.40 -38.84
N ALA A 22 -6.43 4.39 -38.26
CA ALA A 22 -6.42 4.64 -36.82
C ALA A 22 -7.01 3.45 -36.02
N THR A 23 -8.12 2.88 -36.46
CA THR A 23 -8.72 1.68 -35.86
C THR A 23 -7.79 0.49 -35.95
N THR A 24 -7.09 0.31 -37.07
CA THR A 24 -6.12 -0.78 -37.26
C THR A 24 -4.94 -0.61 -36.30
N VAL A 25 -4.38 0.60 -36.18
CA VAL A 25 -3.29 0.90 -35.24
C VAL A 25 -3.73 0.66 -33.80
N LEU A 26 -4.93 1.13 -33.43
CA LEU A 26 -5.49 0.91 -32.10
C LEU A 26 -5.69 -0.58 -31.81
N ALA A 27 -6.25 -1.33 -32.75
CA ALA A 27 -6.47 -2.78 -32.61
C ALA A 27 -5.14 -3.54 -32.43
N LEU A 28 -4.11 -3.22 -33.22
CA LEU A 28 -2.78 -3.82 -33.11
C LEU A 28 -2.11 -3.50 -31.77
N THR A 29 -2.30 -2.27 -31.27
CA THR A 29 -1.77 -1.83 -29.97
C THR A 29 -2.45 -2.56 -28.82
N ILE A 30 -3.78 -2.70 -28.83
CA ILE A 30 -4.55 -3.41 -27.79
C ILE A 30 -4.24 -4.90 -27.80
N ALA A 31 -4.10 -5.50 -28.98
CA ALA A 31 -3.76 -6.91 -29.12
C ALA A 31 -2.35 -7.24 -28.62
N ASN A 32 -1.56 -6.24 -28.21
CA ASN A 32 -0.15 -6.38 -27.83
C ASN A 32 0.66 -7.17 -28.88
N ALA A 33 0.22 -7.04 -30.13
CA ALA A 33 0.81 -7.65 -31.31
C ALA A 33 2.01 -6.79 -31.71
N GLN A 34 2.99 -6.67 -30.80
CA GLN A 34 4.32 -6.23 -31.14
C GLN A 34 4.88 -7.25 -32.13
N GLY A 35 4.86 -6.87 -33.41
CA GLY A 35 5.38 -7.69 -34.50
C GLY A 35 6.82 -8.07 -34.24
N GLY A 36 7.08 -9.37 -34.23
CA GLY A 36 8.37 -9.99 -33.98
C GLY A 36 8.19 -11.50 -34.09
N ASP A 37 9.24 -12.20 -34.50
CA ASP A 37 9.21 -13.66 -34.49
C ASP A 37 9.14 -14.13 -33.02
N ARG A 38 8.14 -14.96 -32.69
CA ARG A 38 7.92 -15.47 -31.33
C ARG A 38 7.96 -16.99 -31.34
N THR A 39 8.61 -17.55 -30.35
CA THR A 39 8.67 -18.99 -30.13
C THR A 39 7.64 -19.38 -29.07
N ALA A 40 6.75 -20.30 -29.43
CA ALA A 40 5.73 -20.83 -28.52
C ALA A 40 6.31 -21.88 -27.57
N TYR A 41 5.84 -21.89 -26.33
CA TYR A 41 6.16 -22.86 -25.29
C TYR A 41 4.91 -23.16 -24.46
N SER A 42 4.97 -24.21 -23.65
CA SER A 42 3.90 -24.54 -22.71
C SER A 42 4.46 -24.83 -21.31
N ALA A 43 3.67 -24.60 -20.28
CA ALA A 43 4.01 -24.94 -18.89
C ALA A 43 2.80 -25.54 -18.18
N ARG A 44 2.99 -26.64 -17.46
CA ARG A 44 1.93 -27.27 -16.67
C ARG A 44 2.05 -26.86 -15.23
N PHE A 45 0.96 -26.36 -14.64
CA PHE A 45 0.85 -26.02 -13.24
C PHE A 45 -0.20 -26.89 -12.54
N THR A 46 -0.07 -27.06 -11.23
CA THR A 46 -1.16 -27.59 -10.39
C THR A 46 -2.32 -26.61 -10.24
N ASP A 47 -2.02 -25.31 -10.32
CA ASP A 47 -2.99 -24.22 -10.31
C ASP A 47 -2.42 -23.03 -11.13
N ALA A 48 -3.28 -22.38 -11.91
CA ALA A 48 -2.95 -21.16 -12.67
C ALA A 48 -3.99 -20.05 -12.43
N SER A 49 -4.67 -20.09 -11.28
CA SER A 49 -5.73 -19.16 -10.92
C SER A 49 -5.29 -17.70 -11.00
N GLY A 50 -6.07 -16.89 -11.73
CA GLY A 50 -5.84 -15.47 -11.93
C GLY A 50 -4.86 -15.12 -13.04
N LEU A 51 -4.24 -16.10 -13.71
CA LEU A 51 -3.49 -15.87 -14.94
C LEU A 51 -4.44 -15.86 -16.14
N LEU A 52 -4.31 -14.86 -17.01
CA LEU A 52 -5.19 -14.65 -18.16
C LEU A 52 -4.41 -14.58 -19.48
N PRO A 53 -5.05 -14.92 -20.62
CA PRO A 53 -4.50 -14.62 -21.94
C PRO A 53 -4.18 -13.13 -22.08
N GLY A 54 -2.99 -12.83 -22.59
CA GLY A 54 -2.45 -11.46 -22.69
C GLY A 54 -1.61 -11.01 -21.50
N ASP A 55 -1.55 -11.77 -20.40
CA ASP A 55 -0.66 -11.45 -19.28
C ASP A 55 0.81 -11.53 -19.68
N ASP A 56 1.65 -10.73 -19.02
CA ASP A 56 3.06 -10.63 -19.36
C ASP A 56 3.82 -11.93 -19.03
N VAL A 57 4.76 -12.30 -19.89
CA VAL A 57 5.80 -13.30 -19.59
C VAL A 57 7.11 -12.56 -19.33
N ARG A 58 7.76 -12.85 -18.20
CA ARG A 58 8.93 -12.08 -17.74
C ARG A 58 10.12 -12.95 -17.38
N ILE A 59 11.31 -12.52 -17.77
CA ILE A 59 12.59 -13.06 -17.27
C ILE A 59 13.26 -11.97 -16.44
N ALA A 60 13.59 -12.27 -15.19
CA ALA A 60 14.20 -11.30 -14.26
C ALA A 60 13.45 -9.95 -14.18
N GLY A 61 12.12 -9.98 -14.30
CA GLY A 61 11.24 -8.80 -14.25
C GLY A 61 11.04 -8.05 -15.57
N VAL A 62 11.79 -8.38 -16.63
CA VAL A 62 11.66 -7.78 -17.97
C VAL A 62 10.65 -8.56 -18.80
N VAL A 63 9.73 -7.86 -19.47
CA VAL A 63 8.74 -8.48 -20.37
C VAL A 63 9.44 -9.02 -21.61
N VAL A 64 9.30 -10.31 -21.86
CA VAL A 64 9.89 -11.03 -23.00
C VAL A 64 8.85 -11.73 -23.87
N GLY A 65 7.57 -11.65 -23.49
CA GLY A 65 6.51 -12.42 -24.11
C GLY A 65 5.14 -12.18 -23.49
N SER A 66 4.18 -13.00 -23.90
CA SER A 66 2.79 -12.96 -23.41
C SER A 66 2.21 -14.35 -23.27
N VAL A 67 1.27 -14.52 -22.35
CA VAL A 67 0.43 -15.70 -22.23
C VAL A 67 -0.55 -15.73 -23.40
N ASP A 68 -0.63 -16.85 -24.11
CA ASP A 68 -1.49 -17.01 -25.27
C ASP A 68 -2.82 -17.67 -24.88
N ASP A 69 -2.78 -18.72 -24.04
CA ASP A 69 -3.97 -19.43 -23.57
C ASP A 69 -3.74 -20.11 -22.21
N VAL A 70 -4.82 -20.34 -21.46
CA VAL A 70 -4.82 -21.09 -20.20
C VAL A 70 -5.96 -22.11 -20.23
N LYS A 71 -5.62 -23.40 -20.22
CA LYS A 71 -6.59 -24.49 -20.35
C LYS A 71 -6.33 -25.60 -19.34
N ILE A 72 -7.40 -26.32 -18.98
CA ILE A 72 -7.29 -27.48 -18.09
C ILE A 72 -6.98 -28.72 -18.94
N VAL A 73 -5.90 -29.41 -18.61
CA VAL A 73 -5.47 -30.67 -19.22
C VAL A 73 -5.45 -31.80 -18.20
N ASP A 74 -5.65 -33.03 -18.68
CA ASP A 74 -5.68 -34.26 -17.86
C ASP A 74 -6.63 -34.19 -16.65
N ARG A 75 -7.64 -33.30 -16.72
CA ARG A 75 -8.64 -33.01 -15.68
C ARG A 75 -8.07 -32.51 -14.34
N ARG A 76 -6.77 -32.23 -14.24
CA ARG A 76 -6.11 -31.91 -12.97
C ARG A 76 -4.98 -30.89 -13.05
N PHE A 77 -4.53 -30.53 -14.24
CA PHE A 77 -3.44 -29.58 -14.43
C PHE A 77 -3.90 -28.41 -15.28
N ALA A 78 -3.39 -27.22 -14.98
CA ALA A 78 -3.54 -26.05 -15.83
C ALA A 78 -2.34 -26.00 -16.78
N GLN A 79 -2.59 -26.12 -18.07
CA GLN A 79 -1.59 -25.85 -19.11
C GLN A 79 -1.69 -24.38 -19.50
N VAL A 80 -0.57 -23.68 -19.38
CA VAL A 80 -0.39 -22.30 -19.83
C VAL A 80 0.43 -22.34 -21.10
N ASP A 81 -0.17 -21.93 -22.21
CA ASP A 81 0.52 -21.75 -23.49
C ASP A 81 0.99 -20.29 -23.57
N PHE A 82 2.25 -20.07 -23.91
CA PHE A 82 2.84 -18.73 -23.93
C PHE A 82 3.91 -18.59 -25.00
N SER A 83 4.09 -17.37 -25.47
CA SER A 83 5.03 -17.03 -26.53
C SER A 83 6.11 -16.09 -26.01
N VAL A 84 7.37 -16.39 -26.33
CA VAL A 84 8.56 -15.59 -25.98
C VAL A 84 9.23 -15.09 -27.25
N ASP A 85 9.80 -13.89 -27.23
CA ASP A 85 10.62 -13.36 -28.33
C ASP A 85 11.70 -14.37 -28.78
N SER A 86 11.77 -14.68 -30.08
CA SER A 86 12.72 -15.63 -30.65
C SER A 86 14.20 -15.26 -30.42
N ALA A 87 14.50 -14.00 -30.09
CA ALA A 87 15.84 -13.58 -29.68
C ALA A 87 16.26 -14.18 -28.33
N GLN A 88 15.32 -14.60 -27.48
CA GLN A 88 15.55 -15.18 -26.17
C GLN A 88 15.46 -16.71 -26.21
N LYS A 89 16.59 -17.39 -25.95
CA LYS A 89 16.63 -18.85 -25.85
C LYS A 89 16.39 -19.28 -24.41
N LEU A 90 15.34 -20.06 -24.17
CA LEU A 90 15.07 -20.62 -22.85
C LEU A 90 16.02 -21.80 -22.59
N PRO A 91 16.70 -21.85 -21.43
CA PRO A 91 17.53 -22.99 -21.07
C PRO A 91 16.66 -24.23 -20.86
N GLY A 92 17.18 -25.42 -21.14
CA GLY A 92 16.46 -26.67 -20.91
C GLY A 92 16.05 -26.89 -19.46
N SER A 93 16.74 -26.24 -18.51
CA SER A 93 16.44 -26.24 -17.07
C SER A 93 15.49 -25.11 -16.63
N VAL A 94 14.84 -24.39 -17.54
CA VAL A 94 13.90 -23.30 -17.21
C VAL A 94 12.82 -23.75 -16.22
N THR A 95 12.47 -22.86 -15.30
CA THR A 95 11.37 -22.99 -14.34
C THR A 95 10.38 -21.85 -14.57
N ALA A 96 9.09 -22.10 -14.34
CA ALA A 96 8.04 -21.10 -14.50
C ALA A 96 7.26 -20.89 -13.18
N ALA A 97 6.93 -19.64 -12.84
CA ALA A 97 6.18 -19.31 -11.64
C ALA A 97 5.09 -18.29 -11.95
N VAL A 98 3.88 -18.47 -11.40
CA VAL A 98 2.80 -17.48 -11.50
C VAL A 98 2.90 -16.51 -10.33
N LEU A 99 3.26 -15.25 -10.61
CA LEU A 99 3.49 -14.23 -9.58
C LEU A 99 2.50 -13.07 -9.69
N TYR A 100 2.35 -12.29 -8.61
CA TYR A 100 1.54 -11.08 -8.62
C TYR A 100 2.26 -9.94 -9.33
N LYS A 101 1.58 -9.30 -10.29
CA LYS A 101 2.03 -8.08 -10.95
C LYS A 101 1.81 -6.83 -10.10
N ASN A 102 0.72 -6.81 -9.31
CA ASN A 102 0.32 -5.67 -8.47
C ASN A 102 -0.64 -6.09 -7.35
N LEU A 103 -1.00 -5.13 -6.49
CA LEU A 103 -1.87 -5.32 -5.33
C LEU A 103 -3.35 -5.54 -5.67
N ILE A 104 -3.77 -5.26 -6.92
CA ILE A 104 -5.16 -5.49 -7.37
C ILE A 104 -5.38 -6.92 -7.90
N GLY A 105 -4.37 -7.79 -7.79
CA GLY A 105 -4.50 -9.22 -8.07
C GLY A 105 -4.16 -9.65 -9.50
N GLN A 106 -3.63 -8.76 -10.34
CA GLN A 106 -3.14 -9.15 -11.66
C GLN A 106 -1.93 -10.09 -11.53
N ARG A 107 -1.80 -11.05 -12.45
CA ARG A 107 -0.72 -12.03 -12.47
C ARG A 107 0.22 -11.79 -13.65
N PHE A 108 1.38 -12.44 -13.60
CA PHE A 108 2.28 -12.58 -14.74
C PHE A 108 3.03 -13.91 -14.62
N LEU A 109 3.51 -14.42 -15.76
CA LEU A 109 4.32 -15.63 -15.81
C LEU A 109 5.80 -15.26 -15.68
N SER A 110 6.46 -15.67 -14.60
CA SER A 110 7.90 -15.49 -14.42
C SER A 110 8.65 -16.72 -14.90
N LEU A 111 9.64 -16.53 -15.75
CA LEU A 111 10.58 -17.54 -16.19
C LEU A 111 11.94 -17.31 -15.50
N ALA A 112 12.51 -18.37 -14.96
CA ALA A 112 13.82 -18.36 -14.32
C ALA A 112 14.65 -19.57 -14.75
N GLN A 113 15.97 -19.48 -14.59
CA GLN A 113 16.86 -20.60 -14.85
C GLN A 113 16.88 -21.54 -13.63
N GLY A 114 16.49 -22.80 -13.82
CA GLY A 114 16.56 -23.81 -12.77
C GLY A 114 17.98 -24.31 -12.50
N GLN A 115 18.15 -24.98 -11.36
CA GLN A 115 19.42 -25.55 -10.93
C GLN A 115 19.88 -26.69 -11.85
N GLY A 116 21.19 -26.81 -12.06
CA GLY A 116 21.77 -27.78 -13.00
C GLY A 116 21.57 -27.32 -14.43
N GLY A 117 22.46 -26.43 -14.89
CA GLY A 117 22.42 -25.88 -16.24
C GLY A 117 22.53 -26.97 -17.30
N ASN A 118 21.40 -27.44 -17.81
CA ASN A 118 21.38 -28.26 -19.00
C ASN A 118 21.76 -27.35 -20.19
N PRO A 119 22.90 -27.59 -20.86
CA PRO A 119 23.37 -26.73 -21.93
C PRO A 119 22.47 -26.74 -23.16
N VAL A 120 21.53 -27.70 -23.25
CA VAL A 120 20.58 -27.79 -24.35
C VAL A 120 19.40 -26.85 -24.09
N PRO A 121 19.11 -25.89 -25.00
CA PRO A 121 17.93 -25.04 -24.90
C PRO A 121 16.63 -25.86 -24.98
N LEU A 122 15.57 -25.38 -24.35
CA LEU A 122 14.24 -25.93 -24.54
C LEU A 122 13.85 -25.74 -26.03
N PRO A 123 13.46 -26.79 -26.76
CA PRO A 123 13.08 -26.65 -28.16
C PRO A 123 11.79 -25.83 -28.30
N PRO A 124 11.56 -25.19 -29.46
CA PRO A 124 10.27 -24.60 -29.79
C PRO A 124 9.11 -25.58 -29.58
N GLY A 125 8.05 -25.13 -28.91
CA GLY A 125 6.93 -25.96 -28.50
C GLY A 125 7.20 -26.85 -27.29
N GLY A 126 8.38 -26.75 -26.68
CA GLY A 126 8.76 -27.51 -25.50
C GLY A 126 7.86 -27.20 -24.29
N GLU A 127 7.63 -28.22 -23.48
CA GLU A 127 6.80 -28.14 -22.28
C GLU A 127 7.66 -28.08 -21.00
N ILE A 128 7.34 -27.14 -20.11
CA ILE A 128 7.86 -27.09 -18.74
C ILE A 128 6.97 -27.98 -17.86
N PRO A 129 7.50 -29.10 -17.33
CA PRO A 129 6.72 -30.05 -16.54
C PRO A 129 6.37 -29.48 -15.17
N VAL A 130 5.35 -30.04 -14.52
CA VAL A 130 4.82 -29.57 -13.23
C VAL A 130 5.90 -29.46 -12.14
N ASP A 131 6.88 -30.37 -12.12
CA ASP A 131 7.98 -30.39 -11.14
C ASP A 131 8.89 -29.16 -11.21
N ARG A 132 8.81 -28.39 -12.32
CA ARG A 132 9.57 -27.16 -12.57
C ARG A 132 8.67 -25.94 -12.66
N THR A 133 7.45 -26.06 -12.14
CA THR A 133 6.50 -24.96 -12.07
C THR A 133 6.09 -24.66 -10.64
N THR A 134 5.89 -23.38 -10.35
CA THR A 134 5.40 -22.92 -9.05
C THR A 134 4.02 -22.30 -9.23
N PRO A 135 2.96 -22.88 -8.64
CA PRO A 135 1.60 -22.31 -8.71
C PRO A 135 1.54 -20.94 -8.04
N PRO A 136 0.48 -20.16 -8.29
CA PRO A 136 0.30 -18.87 -7.62
C PRO A 136 0.22 -19.03 -6.10
N LEU A 137 0.74 -18.03 -5.39
CA LEU A 137 0.53 -17.94 -3.94
C LEU A 137 -0.98 -17.87 -3.65
N ASP A 138 -1.47 -18.80 -2.84
CA ASP A 138 -2.80 -18.81 -2.29
C ASP A 138 -2.84 -18.02 -0.97
N LEU A 139 -3.34 -16.78 -1.06
CA LEU A 139 -3.51 -15.91 0.10
C LEU A 139 -4.51 -16.46 1.11
N THR A 140 -5.52 -17.23 0.67
CA THR A 140 -6.48 -17.85 1.58
C THR A 140 -5.81 -18.93 2.42
N THR A 141 -4.97 -19.77 1.82
CA THR A 141 -4.16 -20.75 2.55
C THR A 141 -3.19 -20.06 3.51
N LEU A 142 -2.56 -18.94 3.10
CA LEU A 142 -1.70 -18.15 3.98
C LEU A 142 -2.46 -17.59 5.20
N PHE A 143 -3.61 -16.93 4.99
CA PHE A 143 -4.43 -16.40 6.09
C PHE A 143 -4.96 -17.50 7.01
N ASN A 144 -5.39 -18.63 6.44
CA ASN A 144 -5.81 -19.79 7.22
C ASN A 144 -4.66 -20.40 8.01
N GLY A 145 -3.42 -20.33 7.52
CA GLY A 145 -2.21 -20.73 8.24
C GLY A 145 -1.90 -19.87 9.47
N PHE A 146 -2.33 -18.60 9.48
CA PHE A 146 -2.21 -17.72 10.66
C PHE A 146 -3.35 -17.89 11.67
N LYS A 147 -4.47 -18.49 11.26
CA LYS A 147 -5.64 -18.70 12.13
C LYS A 147 -5.32 -19.50 13.41
N PRO A 148 -4.49 -20.57 13.40
CA PRO A 148 -4.09 -21.27 14.61
C PRO A 148 -3.27 -20.40 15.57
N LEU A 149 -2.45 -19.48 15.05
CA LEU A 149 -1.69 -18.53 15.88
C LEU A 149 -2.64 -17.55 16.57
N PHE A 150 -3.63 -17.02 15.83
CA PHE A 150 -4.67 -16.16 16.40
C PHE A 150 -5.64 -16.92 17.32
N ALA A 151 -5.84 -18.23 17.11
CA ALA A 151 -6.62 -19.09 17.98
C ALA A 151 -5.85 -19.51 19.24
N ALA A 152 -4.52 -19.54 19.18
CA ALA A 152 -3.64 -19.78 20.34
C ALA A 152 -3.50 -18.53 21.22
N LEU A 153 -3.86 -17.35 20.71
CA LEU A 153 -4.07 -16.15 21.52
C LEU A 153 -5.43 -16.26 22.19
N ASP A 154 -5.42 -16.73 23.44
CA ASP A 154 -6.60 -16.77 24.30
C ASP A 154 -7.08 -15.33 24.57
N PRO A 155 -8.31 -14.95 24.18
CA PRO A 155 -8.84 -13.61 24.41
C PRO A 155 -8.77 -13.18 25.87
N ASP A 156 -8.90 -14.13 26.79
CA ASP A 156 -8.82 -13.88 28.22
C ASP A 156 -7.38 -13.52 28.63
N GLN A 157 -6.37 -14.20 28.07
CA GLN A 157 -4.95 -13.87 28.31
C GLN A 157 -4.55 -12.52 27.70
N VAL A 158 -5.09 -12.15 26.54
CA VAL A 158 -4.85 -10.83 25.93
C VAL A 158 -5.49 -9.72 26.77
N ASN A 159 -6.68 -9.96 27.31
CA ASN A 159 -7.37 -9.00 28.16
C ASN A 159 -6.68 -8.86 29.53
N THR A 160 -6.20 -9.97 30.11
CA THR A 160 -5.37 -9.98 31.33
C THR A 160 -4.07 -9.24 31.11
N LEU A 161 -3.34 -9.52 30.03
CA LEU A 161 -2.09 -8.80 29.70
C LEU A 161 -2.35 -7.31 29.49
N SER A 162 -3.46 -6.96 28.83
CA SER A 162 -3.87 -5.56 28.63
C SER A 162 -4.20 -4.87 29.96
N MET A 163 -4.86 -5.56 30.90
CA MET A 163 -5.12 -5.07 32.25
C MET A 163 -3.84 -4.94 33.06
N GLU A 164 -2.94 -5.91 33.03
CA GLU A 164 -1.65 -5.86 33.72
C GLU A 164 -0.77 -4.71 33.20
N ILE A 165 -0.73 -4.50 31.89
CA ILE A 165 -0.05 -3.35 31.27
C ILE A 165 -0.70 -2.04 31.73
N VAL A 166 -2.04 -1.98 31.79
CA VAL A 166 -2.76 -0.79 32.27
C VAL A 166 -2.50 -0.55 33.76
N GLU A 167 -2.48 -1.57 34.60
CA GLU A 167 -2.19 -1.49 36.04
C GLU A 167 -0.74 -1.04 36.29
N VAL A 168 0.23 -1.58 35.55
CA VAL A 168 1.63 -1.14 35.61
C VAL A 168 1.76 0.32 35.17
N LEU A 169 1.11 0.71 34.08
CA LEU A 169 1.13 2.10 33.59
C LEU A 169 0.32 3.07 34.46
N GLN A 170 -0.59 2.57 35.30
CA GLN A 170 -1.31 3.32 36.34
C GLN A 170 -0.59 3.29 37.70
N GLY A 171 0.58 2.66 37.79
CA GLY A 171 1.39 2.62 39.01
C GLY A 171 0.92 1.62 40.07
N GLN A 172 0.12 0.63 39.70
CA GLN A 172 -0.41 -0.44 40.56
C GLN A 172 0.39 -1.76 40.44
N GLY A 173 1.51 -1.78 39.71
CA GLY A 173 2.40 -2.94 39.62
C GLY A 173 2.96 -3.31 41.00
N GLY A 174 2.76 -4.55 41.41
CA GLY A 174 2.99 -5.05 42.78
C GLY A 174 4.34 -4.70 43.40
N THR A 175 4.34 -4.57 44.73
CA THR A 175 5.54 -4.27 45.52
C THR A 175 6.61 -5.36 45.33
N VAL A 176 7.87 -4.92 45.22
CA VAL A 176 9.11 -5.72 45.15
C VAL A 176 9.18 -6.84 46.21
N GLU A 177 8.38 -6.76 47.27
CA GLU A 177 8.21 -7.77 48.31
C GLU A 177 7.64 -9.11 47.81
N SER A 178 6.74 -9.15 46.81
CA SER A 178 6.15 -10.42 46.34
C SER A 178 7.12 -11.27 45.51
N LEU A 179 8.02 -10.59 44.78
CA LEU A 179 9.07 -11.21 43.98
C LEU A 179 10.19 -11.78 44.87
N LEU A 180 10.51 -11.10 45.97
CA LEU A 180 11.47 -11.56 46.98
C LEU A 180 10.93 -12.75 47.80
N ALA A 181 9.64 -12.75 48.14
CA ALA A 181 9.00 -13.86 48.84
C ALA A 181 8.96 -15.15 48.00
N SER A 182 8.76 -15.03 46.68
CA SER A 182 8.73 -16.16 45.74
C SER A 182 10.12 -16.78 45.52
N THR A 183 11.18 -15.96 45.58
CA THR A 183 12.58 -16.42 45.48
C THR A 183 13.04 -17.17 46.73
N ALA A 184 12.54 -16.78 47.91
CA ALA A 184 12.82 -17.48 49.17
C ALA A 184 12.13 -18.86 49.28
N SER A 185 10.97 -19.02 48.63
CA SER A 185 10.24 -20.30 48.54
C SER A 185 10.94 -21.31 47.61
N LEU A 186 11.48 -20.84 46.48
CA LEU A 186 12.18 -21.68 45.51
C LEU A 186 13.51 -22.24 46.04
N THR A 187 14.17 -21.50 46.94
CA THR A 187 15.46 -21.91 47.53
C THR A 187 15.31 -23.05 48.57
N ASN A 188 14.17 -23.17 49.23
CA ASN A 188 13.92 -24.22 50.23
C ASN A 188 13.54 -25.59 49.62
N THR A 189 13.27 -25.67 48.32
CA THR A 189 12.88 -26.94 47.65
C THR A 189 14.09 -27.68 47.05
N ILE A 190 15.28 -27.08 47.08
CA ILE A 190 16.52 -27.64 46.51
C ILE A 190 17.34 -28.44 47.56
N ALA A 191 16.89 -28.50 48.82
CA ALA A 191 17.58 -29.20 49.90
C ALA A 191 17.21 -30.70 50.06
N ASP A 192 16.19 -31.22 49.37
CA ASP A 192 15.71 -32.60 49.54
C ASP A 192 15.89 -33.47 48.28
N ARG A 193 17.13 -33.59 47.77
CA ARG A 193 17.43 -34.52 46.65
C ARG A 193 18.67 -35.39 46.87
N ASP A 194 18.70 -36.12 47.99
CA ASP A 194 19.68 -37.21 48.19
C ASP A 194 19.42 -38.45 47.29
N GLN A 195 18.25 -38.55 46.65
CA GLN A 195 17.89 -39.71 45.83
C GLN A 195 18.32 -39.61 44.36
N VAL A 196 18.58 -38.39 43.86
CA VAL A 196 18.97 -38.16 42.45
C VAL A 196 20.48 -38.32 42.25
N ILE A 197 21.29 -38.07 43.28
CA ILE A 197 22.75 -38.20 43.21
C ILE A 197 23.17 -39.68 43.16
N GLY A 198 22.49 -40.57 43.88
CA GLY A 198 22.77 -42.02 43.85
C GLY A 198 22.56 -42.66 42.47
N GLN A 199 21.49 -42.25 41.76
CA GLN A 199 21.21 -42.75 40.41
C GLN A 199 22.18 -42.22 39.34
N VAL A 200 22.81 -41.06 39.57
CA VAL A 200 23.85 -40.54 38.66
C VAL A 200 25.16 -41.29 38.84
N ILE A 201 25.48 -41.75 40.06
CA ILE A 201 26.71 -42.50 40.37
C ILE A 201 26.65 -43.93 39.79
N ASP A 202 25.53 -44.65 39.94
CA ASP A 202 25.39 -46.01 39.41
C ASP A 202 25.38 -46.07 37.87
N ASN A 203 24.85 -45.04 37.21
CA ASN A 203 24.91 -44.93 35.75
C ASN A 203 26.31 -44.55 35.25
N LEU A 204 27.11 -43.87 36.08
CA LEU A 204 28.48 -43.52 35.73
C LEU A 204 29.38 -44.76 35.68
N ASP A 205 29.19 -45.72 36.59
CA ASP A 205 30.03 -46.93 36.66
C ASP A 205 29.82 -47.85 35.44
N THR A 206 28.58 -47.93 34.94
CA THR A 206 28.24 -48.69 33.71
C THR A 206 28.79 -48.02 32.44
N VAL A 207 28.81 -46.68 32.41
CA VAL A 207 29.36 -45.91 31.29
C VAL A 207 30.90 -45.96 31.28
N LEU A 208 31.55 -45.94 32.46
CA LEU A 208 33.00 -46.07 32.59
C LEU A 208 33.51 -47.45 32.18
N GLN A 209 32.72 -48.51 32.40
CA GLN A 209 33.06 -49.86 31.95
C GLN A 209 32.96 -50.03 30.42
N THR A 210 32.07 -49.29 29.76
CA THR A 210 31.93 -49.30 28.28
C THR A 210 33.01 -48.43 27.61
N ILE A 211 33.52 -47.42 28.31
CA ILE A 211 34.58 -46.52 27.85
C ILE A 211 35.97 -47.18 27.90
N SER A 212 36.20 -48.11 28.83
CA SER A 212 37.47 -48.86 28.94
C SER A 212 37.77 -49.78 27.74
N ASP A 213 36.77 -50.04 26.88
CA ASP A 213 36.92 -50.88 25.68
C ASP A 213 37.19 -50.06 24.39
N HIS A 214 37.21 -48.72 24.46
CA HIS A 214 37.37 -47.80 23.31
C HIS A 214 38.41 -46.69 23.54
N ASP A 215 39.58 -47.05 24.08
CA ASP A 215 40.65 -46.10 24.46
C ASP A 215 41.08 -45.13 23.35
N ASP A 216 41.08 -45.57 22.08
CA ASP A 216 41.52 -44.72 20.96
C ASP A 216 40.45 -43.70 20.52
N GLN A 217 39.16 -44.05 20.60
CA GLN A 217 38.06 -43.15 20.22
C GLN A 217 37.77 -42.10 21.31
N LEU A 218 38.00 -42.45 22.58
CA LEU A 218 37.87 -41.50 23.69
C LEU A 218 38.92 -40.39 23.61
N ASN A 219 40.13 -40.73 23.18
CA ASN A 219 41.22 -39.74 23.06
C ASN A 219 40.92 -38.72 21.94
N ASP A 220 40.40 -39.19 20.79
CA ASP A 220 39.98 -38.31 19.69
C ASP A 220 38.76 -37.44 20.07
N LEU A 221 37.81 -38.00 20.82
CA LEU A 221 36.69 -37.26 21.38
C LEU A 221 37.17 -36.19 22.37
N LEU A 222 38.12 -36.52 23.25
CA LEU A 222 38.69 -35.59 24.22
C LEU A 222 39.47 -34.46 23.54
N VAL A 223 40.23 -34.76 22.49
CA VAL A 223 40.93 -33.74 21.69
C VAL A 223 39.93 -32.84 20.95
N SER A 224 38.86 -33.42 20.40
CA SER A 224 37.80 -32.68 19.71
C SER A 224 36.99 -31.81 20.67
N LEU A 225 36.65 -32.33 21.85
CA LEU A 225 35.97 -31.61 22.92
C LEU A 225 36.85 -30.48 23.46
N ARG A 226 38.16 -30.73 23.62
CA ARG A 226 39.10 -29.69 24.05
C ARG A 226 39.22 -28.58 23.02
N ARG A 227 39.24 -28.90 21.72
CA ARG A 227 39.18 -27.89 20.63
C ARG A 227 37.87 -27.12 20.61
N LEU A 228 36.74 -27.79 20.83
CA LEU A 228 35.42 -27.16 20.86
C LEU A 228 35.31 -26.21 22.05
N VAL A 229 35.71 -26.67 23.25
CA VAL A 229 35.69 -25.86 24.47
C VAL A 229 36.68 -24.72 24.38
N SER A 230 37.87 -24.91 23.80
CA SER A 230 38.81 -23.81 23.59
C SER A 230 38.31 -22.81 22.55
N GLY A 231 37.73 -23.27 21.44
CA GLY A 231 37.14 -22.40 20.42
C GLY A 231 35.96 -21.59 20.96
N LEU A 232 35.08 -22.23 21.73
CA LEU A 232 33.96 -21.57 22.39
C LEU A 232 34.42 -20.58 23.49
N ALA A 233 35.52 -20.89 24.18
CA ALA A 233 36.14 -19.97 25.13
C ALA A 233 36.89 -18.80 24.45
N GLU A 234 37.40 -19.00 23.23
CA GLU A 234 37.97 -17.95 22.38
C GLU A 234 36.86 -17.00 21.89
N ASP A 235 35.72 -17.57 21.49
CA ASP A 235 34.53 -16.86 20.96
C ASP A 235 33.63 -16.22 22.03
N ARG A 236 33.99 -16.34 23.32
CA ARG A 236 33.24 -15.72 24.44
C ARG A 236 33.10 -14.20 24.32
N ARG A 237 34.06 -13.53 23.65
CA ARG A 237 34.05 -12.08 23.44
C ARG A 237 32.98 -11.68 22.41
N PRO A 238 32.99 -12.22 21.17
CA PRO A 238 31.91 -11.97 20.21
C PRO A 238 30.50 -12.27 20.75
N ILE A 239 30.34 -13.35 21.54
CA ILE A 239 29.06 -13.71 22.14
C ILE A 239 28.65 -12.68 23.22
N GLY A 240 29.59 -12.25 24.06
CA GLY A 240 29.35 -11.18 25.04
C GLY A 240 28.97 -9.86 24.39
N ASP A 241 29.66 -9.48 23.30
CA ASP A 241 29.39 -8.27 22.53
C ASP A 241 28.02 -8.32 21.84
N ALA A 242 27.59 -9.49 21.38
CA ALA A 242 26.26 -9.69 20.81
C ALA A 242 25.16 -9.55 21.88
N ILE A 243 25.38 -10.10 23.09
CA ILE A 243 24.43 -9.98 24.22
C ILE A 243 24.33 -8.54 24.71
N SER A 244 25.46 -7.81 24.81
CA SER A 244 25.42 -6.39 25.17
C SER A 244 24.70 -5.56 24.11
N SER A 245 24.94 -5.84 22.82
CA SER A 245 24.26 -5.16 21.71
C SER A 245 22.75 -5.39 21.73
N LEU A 246 22.29 -6.58 22.13
CA LEU A 246 20.87 -6.87 22.32
C LEU A 246 20.28 -6.10 23.51
N GLY A 247 21.05 -5.96 24.60
CA GLY A 247 20.67 -5.13 25.75
C GLY A 247 20.55 -3.65 25.38
N ASP A 248 21.50 -3.14 24.60
CA ASP A 248 21.53 -1.74 24.13
C ASP A 248 20.37 -1.46 23.16
N LEU A 249 20.07 -2.38 22.25
CA LEU A 249 18.92 -2.28 21.34
C LEU A 249 17.59 -2.29 22.09
N THR A 250 17.47 -3.15 23.10
CA THR A 250 16.25 -3.21 23.95
C THR A 250 16.05 -1.90 24.70
N THR A 251 17.13 -1.34 25.25
CA THR A 251 17.10 -0.06 25.98
C THR A 251 16.75 1.10 25.04
N THR A 252 17.33 1.12 23.84
CA THR A 252 17.05 2.14 22.82
C THR A 252 15.60 2.07 22.33
N THR A 253 15.07 0.86 22.15
CA THR A 253 13.68 0.65 21.72
C THR A 253 12.70 1.04 22.82
N ALA A 254 13.02 0.74 24.08
CA ALA A 254 12.23 1.17 25.23
C ALA A 254 12.23 2.71 25.35
N GLY A 255 13.39 3.35 25.20
CA GLY A 255 13.49 4.82 25.21
C GLY A 255 12.70 5.47 24.08
N LEU A 256 12.78 4.94 22.85
CA LEU A 256 12.00 5.43 21.71
C LEU A 256 10.49 5.30 21.96
N LEU A 257 10.05 4.21 22.59
CA LEU A 257 8.64 3.99 22.91
C LEU A 257 8.17 4.93 24.03
N GLU A 258 9.01 5.20 25.03
CA GLU A 258 8.73 6.11 26.13
C GLU A 258 8.64 7.57 25.64
N GLU A 259 9.52 7.97 24.73
CA GLU A 259 9.50 9.29 24.07
C GLU A 259 8.35 9.45 23.07
N GLY A 260 7.97 8.39 22.35
CA GLY A 260 6.91 8.45 21.32
C GLY A 260 5.48 8.37 21.86
N ARG A 261 5.28 7.75 23.03
CA ARG A 261 3.94 7.52 23.62
C ARG A 261 3.14 8.81 23.88
N PRO A 262 3.72 9.92 24.37
CA PRO A 262 2.99 11.18 24.56
C PRO A 262 2.46 11.76 23.24
N ALA A 263 3.28 11.77 22.18
CA ALA A 263 2.89 12.28 20.87
C ALA A 263 1.75 11.44 20.26
N LEU A 264 1.87 10.11 20.31
CA LEU A 264 0.83 9.20 19.83
C LEU A 264 -0.50 9.40 20.58
N LYS A 265 -0.45 9.60 21.91
CA LYS A 265 -1.65 9.90 22.71
C LYS A 265 -2.30 11.22 22.28
N GLN A 266 -1.51 12.23 21.96
CA GLN A 266 -1.99 13.53 21.51
C GLN A 266 -2.62 13.46 20.11
N ASP A 267 -2.04 12.68 19.20
CA ASP A 267 -2.58 12.47 17.86
C ASP A 267 -3.92 11.73 17.90
N ILE A 268 -4.03 10.69 18.72
CA ILE A 268 -5.30 9.96 18.92
C ILE A 268 -6.38 10.90 19.49
N ALA A 269 -6.03 11.73 20.46
CA ALA A 269 -6.97 12.72 21.01
C ALA A 269 -7.40 13.75 19.96
N SER A 270 -6.46 14.21 19.12
CA SER A 270 -6.73 15.15 18.03
C SER A 270 -7.64 14.54 16.95
N LEU A 271 -7.43 13.26 16.62
CA LEU A 271 -8.26 12.53 15.67
C LEU A 271 -9.68 12.30 16.19
N GLY A 272 -9.82 12.04 17.50
CA GLY A 272 -11.12 12.01 18.18
C GLY A 272 -11.86 13.34 18.05
N ASN A 273 -11.19 14.46 18.36
CA ASN A 273 -11.77 15.80 18.23
C ASN A 273 -12.21 16.12 16.79
N LEU A 274 -11.41 15.73 15.79
CA LEU A 274 -11.77 15.91 14.38
C LEU A 274 -13.02 15.09 14.02
N THR A 275 -13.07 13.83 14.45
CA THR A 275 -14.20 12.94 14.21
C THR A 275 -15.47 13.49 14.85
N ASP A 276 -15.38 13.98 16.08
CA ASP A 276 -16.51 14.60 16.79
C ASP A 276 -16.99 15.87 16.08
N GLN A 277 -16.07 16.72 15.60
CA GLN A 277 -16.44 17.90 14.81
C GLN A 277 -17.08 17.54 13.47
N LEU A 278 -16.58 16.49 12.80
CA LEU A 278 -17.14 16.03 11.53
C LEU A 278 -18.54 15.44 11.71
N ASN A 279 -18.76 14.68 12.78
CA ASN A 279 -20.07 14.15 13.17
C ASN A 279 -21.04 15.27 13.57
N GLN A 280 -20.58 16.27 14.33
CA GLN A 280 -21.41 17.44 14.65
C GLN A 280 -21.75 18.27 13.39
N GLY A 281 -20.84 18.29 12.40
CA GLY A 281 -21.01 18.94 11.11
C GLY A 281 -21.79 18.11 10.07
N GLU A 282 -22.14 16.87 10.36
CA GLU A 282 -22.84 15.94 9.48
C GLU A 282 -24.06 16.56 8.79
N PRO A 283 -25.02 17.24 9.48
CA PRO A 283 -26.16 17.83 8.80
C PRO A 283 -25.77 18.96 7.84
N THR A 284 -24.66 19.68 8.11
CA THR A 284 -24.14 20.72 7.22
C THR A 284 -23.45 20.12 6.00
N ILE A 285 -22.68 19.04 6.18
CA ILE A 285 -21.98 18.32 5.11
C ILE A 285 -23.00 17.62 4.20
N GLU A 286 -24.01 16.97 4.78
CA GLU A 286 -25.09 16.34 4.04
C GLU A 286 -25.89 17.38 3.25
N HIS A 287 -26.24 18.51 3.87
CA HIS A 287 -26.88 19.61 3.16
C HIS A 287 -25.99 20.14 2.03
N PHE A 288 -24.70 20.35 2.27
CA PHE A 288 -23.80 20.76 1.20
C PHE A 288 -23.76 19.73 0.06
N LEU A 289 -23.61 18.44 0.33
CA LEU A 289 -23.55 17.38 -0.67
C LEU A 289 -24.87 17.21 -1.44
N GLN A 290 -26.02 17.36 -0.80
CA GLN A 290 -27.33 17.28 -1.44
C GLN A 290 -27.60 18.50 -2.33
N PHE A 291 -27.23 19.70 -1.89
CA PHE A 291 -27.60 20.95 -2.56
C PHE A 291 -26.51 21.49 -3.50
N ALA A 292 -25.25 21.09 -3.34
CA ALA A 292 -24.13 21.52 -4.19
C ALA A 292 -24.31 21.15 -5.66
N PRO A 293 -24.69 19.92 -6.06
CA PRO A 293 -24.90 19.58 -7.47
C PRO A 293 -25.98 20.44 -8.10
N THR A 294 -27.08 20.72 -7.38
CA THR A 294 -28.17 21.56 -7.87
C THR A 294 -27.72 23.00 -8.05
N LYS A 295 -27.01 23.58 -7.06
CA LYS A 295 -26.48 24.94 -7.17
C LYS A 295 -25.41 25.07 -8.25
N LEU A 296 -24.48 24.13 -8.32
CA LEU A 296 -23.43 24.08 -9.35
C LEU A 296 -24.03 23.84 -10.74
N ASN A 297 -25.07 23.03 -10.88
CA ASN A 297 -25.78 22.87 -12.16
C ASN A 297 -26.62 24.09 -12.53
N THR A 298 -27.21 24.81 -11.58
CA THR A 298 -27.87 26.09 -11.90
C THR A 298 -26.86 27.15 -12.30
N LEU A 299 -25.69 27.19 -11.66
CA LEU A 299 -24.59 28.07 -12.02
C LEU A 299 -23.99 27.69 -13.37
N SER A 300 -23.81 26.39 -13.64
CA SER A 300 -23.33 25.85 -14.91
C SER A 300 -24.34 26.05 -16.04
N ARG A 301 -25.64 25.92 -15.78
CA ARG A 301 -26.69 26.23 -16.76
C ARG A 301 -26.79 27.73 -17.01
N ALA A 302 -26.61 28.55 -15.99
CA ALA A 302 -26.50 30.00 -16.14
C ALA A 302 -25.25 30.41 -16.92
N SER A 303 -24.13 29.68 -16.79
CA SER A 303 -22.91 29.92 -17.58
C SER A 303 -22.95 29.33 -18.99
N SER A 304 -23.72 28.26 -19.22
CA SER A 304 -23.84 27.57 -20.50
C SER A 304 -24.93 28.16 -21.42
N TYR A 305 -25.91 28.90 -20.91
CA TYR A 305 -26.85 29.67 -21.74
C TYR A 305 -26.19 30.95 -22.23
N GLY A 306 -25.63 30.85 -23.44
CA GLY A 306 -24.95 31.94 -24.13
C GLY A 306 -25.78 33.21 -24.33
N SER A 307 -25.04 34.31 -24.34
CA SER A 307 -25.29 35.59 -25.02
C SER A 307 -26.25 36.64 -24.46
N TRP A 308 -26.73 36.55 -23.22
CA TRP A 308 -27.46 37.71 -22.61
C TRP A 308 -26.94 38.20 -21.26
N PHE A 309 -26.15 37.40 -20.52
CA PHE A 309 -25.41 37.85 -19.33
C PHE A 309 -24.04 37.18 -19.29
N GLN A 310 -23.00 37.94 -19.61
CA GLN A 310 -21.62 37.45 -19.64
C GLN A 310 -20.97 37.64 -18.26
N PHE A 311 -20.97 36.62 -17.42
CA PHE A 311 -20.12 36.61 -16.23
C PHE A 311 -18.67 36.34 -16.64
N TYR A 312 -17.78 37.27 -16.32
CA TYR A 312 -16.34 37.12 -16.47
C TYR A 312 -15.72 37.07 -15.09
N LEU A 313 -14.97 35.99 -14.82
CA LEU A 313 -14.22 35.86 -13.57
C LEU A 313 -12.98 36.77 -13.65
N CYS A 314 -13.12 38.02 -13.21
CA CYS A 314 -12.04 39.00 -13.24
C CYS A 314 -11.00 38.78 -12.13
N GLY A 315 -11.41 38.15 -11.03
CA GLY A 315 -10.48 37.57 -10.09
C GLY A 315 -11.14 36.72 -9.01
N PHE A 316 -10.33 35.95 -8.29
CA PHE A 316 -10.75 35.15 -7.15
C PHE A 316 -9.64 35.12 -6.11
N SER A 317 -9.99 35.43 -4.86
CA SER A 317 -9.14 35.29 -3.68
C SER A 317 -9.95 34.64 -2.55
N GLY A 318 -9.26 34.08 -1.57
CA GLY A 318 -9.86 33.51 -0.37
C GLY A 318 -8.78 32.96 0.54
N SER A 319 -9.12 32.54 1.75
CA SER A 319 -8.18 31.89 2.65
C SER A 319 -8.71 30.56 3.16
N VAL A 320 -7.81 29.60 3.33
CA VAL A 320 -8.11 28.25 3.81
C VAL A 320 -7.28 28.02 5.07
N GLY A 321 -7.96 27.88 6.21
CA GLY A 321 -7.35 27.55 7.49
C GLY A 321 -8.21 26.56 8.26
N VAL A 322 -7.57 25.79 9.15
CA VAL A 322 -8.25 24.85 10.04
C VAL A 322 -7.99 25.29 11.47
N GLY A 323 -8.79 26.24 11.95
CA GLY A 323 -8.71 26.78 13.31
C GLY A 323 -7.28 27.16 13.73
N GLY A 324 -6.87 26.76 14.94
CA GLY A 324 -5.51 26.98 15.46
C GLY A 324 -4.46 25.95 15.05
N LEU A 325 -4.83 24.93 14.25
CA LEU A 325 -3.93 23.84 13.83
C LEU A 325 -3.23 24.16 12.51
N VAL A 326 -3.90 24.88 11.61
CA VAL A 326 -3.32 25.36 10.35
C VAL A 326 -3.66 26.85 10.21
N PRO A 327 -2.65 27.75 10.26
CA PRO A 327 -2.88 29.17 10.05
C PRO A 327 -3.54 29.39 8.69
N ALA A 328 -4.51 30.31 8.62
CA ALA A 328 -5.25 30.58 7.39
C ALA A 328 -4.27 30.94 6.26
N GLN A 329 -4.19 30.04 5.28
CA GLN A 329 -3.38 30.24 4.09
C GLN A 329 -4.22 31.01 3.07
N GLU A 330 -3.77 32.21 2.73
CA GLU A 330 -4.36 32.99 1.63
C GLU A 330 -4.12 32.24 0.32
N LEU A 331 -5.19 31.86 -0.35
CA LEU A 331 -5.18 31.31 -1.71
C LEU A 331 -4.66 32.39 -2.66
N PRO A 332 -3.79 32.02 -3.62
CA PRO A 332 -3.24 32.97 -4.57
C PRO A 332 -4.38 33.63 -5.36
N VAL A 333 -4.34 34.97 -5.41
CA VAL A 333 -5.34 35.74 -6.13
C VAL A 333 -5.18 35.46 -7.62
N PHE A 334 -6.17 34.81 -8.22
CA PHE A 334 -6.27 34.79 -9.67
C PHE A 334 -6.82 36.14 -10.12
N THR A 335 -6.16 36.80 -11.07
CA THR A 335 -6.68 38.00 -11.74
C THR A 335 -6.63 37.78 -13.25
N SER A 336 -7.71 38.11 -13.96
CA SER A 336 -7.80 37.93 -15.41
C SER A 336 -7.32 39.18 -16.15
N ASP A 337 -6.33 39.03 -17.03
CA ASP A 337 -5.75 40.11 -17.86
C ASP A 337 -6.65 40.58 -19.03
N ALA A 338 -7.90 40.12 -19.09
CA ALA A 338 -8.82 40.51 -20.16
C ALA A 338 -9.07 42.04 -20.13
N PRO A 339 -9.05 42.76 -21.27
CA PRO A 339 -9.21 44.22 -21.32
C PRO A 339 -10.49 44.77 -20.67
N ARG A 340 -11.52 43.93 -20.57
CA ARG A 340 -12.81 44.20 -19.91
C ARG A 340 -12.78 44.14 -18.37
N CYS A 341 -11.73 43.55 -17.78
CA CYS A 341 -11.53 43.50 -16.34
C CYS A 341 -10.76 44.72 -15.79
N GLY A 342 -10.41 45.68 -16.67
CA GLY A 342 -9.82 46.97 -16.28
C GLY A 342 -8.44 46.87 -15.64
N ALA A 343 -7.82 48.00 -15.33
CA ALA A 343 -6.54 48.06 -14.62
C ALA A 343 -6.67 47.99 -13.09
N ASP A 344 -7.89 47.86 -12.56
CA ASP A 344 -8.15 47.70 -11.11
C ASP A 344 -9.46 46.92 -10.86
N PRO A 345 -9.44 45.58 -10.94
CA PRO A 345 -10.59 44.75 -10.56
C PRO A 345 -10.78 44.63 -9.03
N GLY A 346 -9.89 45.24 -8.23
CA GLY A 346 -9.94 45.27 -6.76
C GLY A 346 -10.64 46.50 -6.17
N GLY A 347 -10.99 47.49 -6.98
CA GLY A 347 -11.83 48.63 -6.59
C GLY A 347 -11.17 49.58 -5.57
N SER A 348 -9.90 49.92 -5.74
CA SER A 348 -9.19 50.85 -4.84
C SER A 348 -8.87 52.22 -5.46
N GLY A 349 -9.07 52.43 -6.76
CA GLY A 349 -9.14 53.78 -7.31
C GLY A 349 -8.97 53.85 -8.82
N GLY A 350 -10.02 54.23 -9.55
CA GLY A 350 -9.91 54.55 -10.97
C GLY A 350 -11.24 54.74 -11.71
N GLN A 351 -11.67 56.00 -11.82
CA GLN A 351 -12.59 56.63 -12.79
C GLN A 351 -13.91 55.92 -13.13
N ASP A 352 -15.02 56.56 -12.73
CA ASP A 352 -16.40 56.18 -13.06
C ASP A 352 -16.61 55.95 -14.56
N PRO A 353 -17.11 54.78 -14.99
CA PRO A 353 -17.58 54.60 -16.35
C PRO A 353 -18.87 55.44 -16.59
N PRO A 354 -19.11 55.94 -17.82
CA PRO A 354 -20.19 56.88 -18.08
C PRO A 354 -21.56 56.25 -17.80
N LEU A 355 -22.32 56.86 -16.91
CA LEU A 355 -23.70 56.50 -16.62
C LEU A 355 -24.54 56.68 -17.90
N LEU A 356 -25.09 55.59 -18.42
CA LEU A 356 -26.23 55.66 -19.35
C LEU A 356 -27.41 56.30 -18.60
N PRO A 357 -28.14 57.27 -19.18
CA PRO A 357 -29.28 57.87 -18.50
C PRO A 357 -30.37 56.81 -18.27
N ALA A 358 -30.86 56.74 -17.04
CA ALA A 358 -31.95 55.83 -16.68
C ALA A 358 -33.23 56.16 -17.49
N PRO A 359 -33.98 55.16 -17.99
CA PRO A 359 -35.28 55.40 -18.60
C PRO A 359 -36.25 55.92 -17.54
N SER A 360 -36.81 57.11 -17.77
CA SER A 360 -37.64 57.89 -16.84
C SER A 360 -39.07 57.36 -16.61
N ASN A 361 -39.37 56.11 -17.00
CA ASN A 361 -40.75 55.56 -16.96
C ASN A 361 -40.82 54.10 -16.48
N LEU A 362 -40.18 53.78 -15.34
CA LEU A 362 -40.50 52.55 -14.61
C LEU A 362 -41.50 52.88 -13.48
N PRO A 363 -42.71 52.28 -13.47
CA PRO A 363 -43.61 52.44 -12.34
C PRO A 363 -43.01 51.73 -11.11
N LEU A 364 -42.70 52.51 -10.08
CA LEU A 364 -42.30 51.99 -8.77
C LEU A 364 -43.52 51.28 -8.14
N PRO A 365 -43.41 50.00 -7.71
CA PRO A 365 -44.43 49.40 -6.87
C PRO A 365 -44.40 50.09 -5.49
N THR A 366 -45.44 50.88 -5.19
CA THR A 366 -45.68 51.43 -3.86
C THR A 366 -46.16 50.31 -2.94
N GLY A 367 -45.37 50.00 -1.90
CA GLY A 367 -45.85 49.08 -0.85
C GLY A 367 -44.82 48.14 -0.20
N VAL A 368 -43.52 48.32 -0.41
CA VAL A 368 -42.53 47.53 0.36
C VAL A 368 -42.26 48.24 1.70
N PRO A 369 -42.62 47.64 2.85
CA PRO A 369 -42.28 48.22 4.15
C PRO A 369 -40.76 48.24 4.33
N ALA A 370 -40.24 49.37 4.80
CA ALA A 370 -38.83 49.52 5.13
C ALA A 370 -38.46 48.54 6.25
N LEU A 371 -37.54 47.61 5.96
CA LEU A 371 -36.90 46.81 7.00
C LEU A 371 -35.99 47.74 7.85
N PRO A 372 -36.08 47.69 9.19
CA PRO A 372 -35.20 48.49 10.04
C PRO A 372 -33.76 47.99 9.92
N VAL A 373 -32.86 48.85 9.42
CA VAL A 373 -31.42 48.62 9.46
C VAL A 373 -30.94 48.93 10.89
N PRO A 374 -30.34 47.98 11.63
CA PRO A 374 -29.75 48.29 12.93
C PRO A 374 -28.54 49.21 12.77
N SER A 375 -28.57 50.35 13.47
CA SER A 375 -27.67 51.49 13.37
C SER A 375 -26.24 51.28 13.91
N ASN A 376 -25.83 50.04 14.18
CA ASN A 376 -24.55 49.76 14.83
C ASN A 376 -23.87 48.55 14.19
N LEU A 377 -23.14 48.80 13.10
CA LEU A 377 -21.98 48.00 12.75
C LEU A 377 -20.78 48.96 12.63
N PRO A 378 -19.78 48.84 13.51
CA PRO A 378 -18.65 49.74 13.53
C PRO A 378 -17.80 49.55 12.27
N LEU A 379 -17.65 50.64 11.52
CA LEU A 379 -16.59 50.82 10.54
C LEU A 379 -15.25 50.77 11.27
N VAL A 380 -14.44 49.75 11.01
CA VAL A 380 -13.00 49.80 11.31
C VAL A 380 -12.25 49.70 10.00
N GLY A 381 -11.98 50.86 9.43
CA GLY A 381 -10.94 51.06 8.43
C GLY A 381 -9.84 51.92 9.04
N GLY A 382 -8.59 51.52 8.78
CA GLY A 382 -7.50 52.46 8.48
C GLY A 382 -6.45 52.74 9.56
N GLY A 383 -5.18 52.44 9.20
CA GLY A 383 -3.94 52.99 9.77
C GLY A 383 -3.14 51.93 10.55
N SER A 384 -1.92 51.54 10.18
CA SER A 384 -0.86 52.23 9.42
C SER A 384 0.02 51.21 8.70
#